data_AF-A0A2H0Y5C0-F1
#
_entry.id   AF-A0A2H0Y5C0-F1
#
_cell.length_a   1.000
_cell.length_b   1.000
_cell.length_c   1.000
_cell.angle_alpha   90.00
_cell.angle_beta   90.00
_cell.angle_gamma   90.00
#
_symmetry.space_group_name_H-M   'P 1'
#
loop_
_entity.id
_entity.type
_entity.pdbx_description
1 polymer ?
#
loop_
_entity_poly.entity_id
_entity_poly.type
_entity_poly.pdbx_seq_one_letter_code
_entity_poly.pdbx_strand_id
1 'polypeptide(L)'
;MRDILVFDVETQKSFADIGGQNSEDRFGELGISVLGVYSYTYGKFLAFREHEMQGFEELLKHTDLLVGFNSKRFDVPVIQPHLEVVDMRTIPHLDILEEVVEVLGRRLKLDNLVKATLGEGKSGSGLEALDLWKDGRMTELTRYCIDDVRLTRDLYAYGEKHHSVKFVGKDGTTVYTLPVNWGLKNLTVETYPELFSHAAREGWQMRVCYEETNVLFGSGEPQELVLDVYAVGDGVLEAFSHTHNTRKIFAIPKISHPHFTGQQYKVPGNYKRQI
;
A
#
# COMPACT_ATOMS: atom_id res chain seq x y z
N MET A 1 8.38 4.22 -20.10
CA MET A 1 8.15 3.75 -18.73
C MET A 1 6.71 4.09 -18.41
N ARG A 2 5.93 3.14 -17.87
CA ARG A 2 4.54 3.40 -17.46
C ARG A 2 4.53 3.91 -16.02
N ASP A 3 3.51 4.67 -15.66
CA ASP A 3 3.46 5.52 -14.48
C ASP A 3 2.91 4.83 -13.23
N ILE A 4 3.24 5.38 -12.06
CA ILE A 4 2.55 5.14 -10.80
C ILE A 4 1.81 6.43 -10.46
N LEU A 5 0.50 6.34 -10.28
CA LEU A 5 -0.31 7.47 -9.87
C LEU A 5 -0.76 7.30 -8.43
N VAL A 6 -0.51 8.33 -7.61
CA VAL A 6 -1.11 8.46 -6.29
C VAL A 6 -2.23 9.47 -6.40
N PHE A 7 -3.42 9.18 -5.88
CA PHE A 7 -4.58 10.05 -6.06
C PHE A 7 -5.53 10.03 -4.87
N ASP A 8 -6.34 11.09 -4.79
CA ASP A 8 -7.41 11.31 -3.82
C ASP A 8 -8.47 12.22 -4.46
N VAL A 9 -9.73 12.04 -4.09
CA VAL A 9 -10.85 12.84 -4.62
C VAL A 9 -11.66 13.53 -3.54
N GLU A 10 -11.94 14.80 -3.79
CA GLU A 10 -12.94 15.56 -3.07
C GLU A 10 -14.22 15.67 -3.89
N THR A 11 -15.37 15.53 -3.23
CA THR A 11 -16.67 15.50 -3.89
C THR A 11 -17.37 16.86 -3.87
N GLN A 12 -18.37 17.04 -4.74
CA GLN A 12 -19.22 18.23 -4.75
C GLN A 12 -20.39 18.12 -3.77
N LYS A 13 -20.79 16.88 -3.45
CA LYS A 13 -21.93 16.54 -2.60
C LYS A 13 -21.53 15.52 -1.55
N SER A 14 -22.27 15.51 -0.45
CA SER A 14 -22.23 14.45 0.55
C SER A 14 -23.17 13.30 0.17
N PHE A 15 -23.02 12.15 0.85
CA PHE A 15 -24.01 11.08 0.74
C PHE A 15 -25.42 11.53 1.17
N ALA A 16 -25.53 12.43 2.14
CA ALA A 16 -26.82 12.96 2.58
C ALA A 16 -27.55 13.69 1.43
N ASP A 17 -26.81 14.41 0.59
CA ASP A 17 -27.36 15.15 -0.56
C ASP A 17 -27.86 14.22 -1.68
N ILE A 18 -27.38 12.98 -1.73
CA ILE A 18 -27.77 11.98 -2.74
C ILE A 18 -28.62 10.84 -2.14
N GLY A 19 -29.22 11.02 -0.97
CA GLY A 19 -30.21 10.08 -0.40
C GLY A 19 -29.73 9.18 0.73
N GLY A 20 -28.55 9.43 1.31
CA GLY A 20 -28.08 8.84 2.56
C GLY A 20 -27.76 7.35 2.47
N GLN A 21 -28.25 6.53 3.43
CA GLN A 21 -27.87 5.11 3.56
C GLN A 21 -28.20 4.23 2.34
N ASN A 22 -29.03 4.70 1.41
CA ASN A 22 -29.40 3.97 0.19
C ASN A 22 -28.60 4.39 -1.06
N SER A 23 -27.44 5.03 -0.89
CA SER A 23 -26.65 5.60 -2.00
C SER A 23 -25.40 4.79 -2.38
N GLU A 24 -25.28 3.54 -1.92
CA GLU A 24 -24.09 2.71 -2.19
C GLU A 24 -23.86 2.43 -3.69
N ASP A 25 -24.89 2.55 -4.52
CA ASP A 25 -24.76 2.42 -5.99
C ASP A 25 -24.70 3.77 -6.73
N ARG A 26 -24.66 4.90 -6.00
CA ARG A 26 -24.84 6.26 -6.53
C ARG A 26 -23.62 7.15 -6.36
N PHE A 27 -22.44 6.57 -6.17
CA PHE A 27 -21.18 7.31 -5.94
C PHE A 27 -20.89 8.37 -7.02
N GLY A 28 -21.16 8.10 -8.29
CA GLY A 28 -21.00 9.08 -9.37
C GLY A 28 -21.85 10.35 -9.22
N GLU A 29 -22.95 10.30 -8.47
CA GLU A 29 -23.79 11.48 -8.22
C GLU A 29 -23.17 12.46 -7.23
N LEU A 30 -22.15 12.02 -6.47
CA LEU A 30 -21.39 12.88 -5.56
C LEU A 30 -20.65 13.99 -6.32
N GLY A 31 -20.30 13.73 -7.59
CA GLY A 31 -19.52 14.62 -8.46
C GLY A 31 -18.10 14.84 -7.96
N ILE A 32 -17.25 15.39 -8.82
CA ILE A 32 -15.83 15.66 -8.51
C ILE A 32 -15.64 17.17 -8.32
N SER A 33 -15.30 17.60 -7.11
CA SER A 33 -14.92 19.01 -6.89
C SER A 33 -13.44 19.20 -7.26
N VAL A 34 -12.56 18.33 -6.74
CA VAL A 34 -11.14 18.25 -7.10
C VAL A 34 -10.68 16.79 -7.06
N LEU A 35 -9.99 16.35 -8.11
CA LEU A 35 -9.17 15.14 -8.11
C LEU A 35 -7.70 15.57 -8.05
N GLY A 36 -7.02 15.22 -6.96
CA GLY A 36 -5.58 15.41 -6.82
C GLY A 36 -4.83 14.18 -7.30
N VAL A 37 -3.70 14.39 -7.98
CA VAL A 37 -2.85 13.31 -8.50
C VAL A 37 -1.38 13.65 -8.34
N TYR A 38 -0.56 12.69 -7.93
CA TYR A 38 0.89 12.72 -8.10
C TYR A 38 1.30 11.69 -9.13
N SER A 39 2.05 12.14 -10.14
CA SER A 39 2.65 11.27 -11.16
C SER A 39 4.13 11.06 -10.87
N TYR A 40 4.55 9.80 -10.74
CA TYR A 40 5.97 9.46 -10.59
C TYR A 40 6.77 9.72 -11.88
N THR A 41 6.15 9.53 -13.05
CA THR A 41 6.77 9.77 -14.36
C THR A 41 7.06 11.25 -14.58
N TYR A 42 6.14 12.14 -14.19
CA TYR A 42 6.35 13.58 -14.32
C TYR A 42 6.96 14.24 -13.08
N GLY A 43 7.02 13.55 -11.94
CA GLY A 43 7.56 14.07 -10.68
C GLY A 43 6.80 15.29 -10.15
N LYS A 44 5.49 15.38 -10.39
CA LYS A 44 4.68 16.55 -10.04
C LYS A 44 3.26 16.19 -9.59
N PHE A 45 2.70 17.12 -8.82
CA PHE A 45 1.29 17.14 -8.48
C PHE A 45 0.47 17.79 -9.59
N LEU A 46 -0.71 17.24 -9.84
CA LEU A 46 -1.71 17.69 -10.80
C LEU A 46 -3.06 17.71 -10.08
N ALA A 47 -3.94 18.61 -10.50
CA ALA A 47 -5.31 18.67 -10.00
C ALA A 47 -6.27 18.81 -11.19
N PHE A 48 -7.38 18.10 -11.14
CA PHE A 48 -8.41 18.11 -12.15
C PHE A 48 -9.76 18.41 -11.50
N ARG A 49 -10.58 19.24 -12.14
CA ARG A 49 -12.01 19.32 -11.84
C ARG A 49 -12.79 18.35 -12.72
N GLU A 50 -14.07 18.15 -12.41
CA GLU A 50 -14.95 17.25 -13.15
C GLU A 50 -14.96 17.47 -14.68
N HIS A 51 -14.87 18.72 -15.15
CA HIS A 51 -14.83 19.03 -16.59
C HIS A 51 -13.45 18.81 -17.24
N GLU A 52 -12.43 18.48 -16.46
CA GLU A 52 -11.05 18.28 -16.90
C GLU A 52 -10.65 16.78 -16.91
N MET A 53 -11.61 15.88 -16.68
CA MET A 53 -11.36 14.44 -16.50
C MET A 53 -10.78 13.75 -17.73
N GLN A 54 -10.96 14.30 -18.93
CA GLN A 54 -10.25 13.83 -20.13
C GLN A 54 -8.72 13.88 -19.97
N GLY A 55 -8.20 14.90 -19.26
CA GLY A 55 -6.78 15.03 -18.98
C GLY A 55 -6.27 13.96 -18.01
N PHE A 56 -7.08 13.59 -17.02
CA PHE A 56 -6.76 12.48 -16.11
C PHE A 56 -6.84 11.13 -16.82
N GLU A 57 -7.84 10.92 -17.68
CA GLU A 57 -7.98 9.69 -18.45
C GLU A 57 -6.77 9.42 -19.35
N GLU A 58 -6.17 10.47 -19.92
CA GLU A 58 -4.94 10.32 -20.71
C GLU A 58 -3.76 9.85 -19.85
N LEU A 59 -3.67 10.28 -18.59
CA LEU A 59 -2.67 9.74 -17.67
C LEU A 59 -2.89 8.25 -17.41
N LEU A 60 -4.15 7.85 -17.15
CA LEU A 60 -4.50 6.47 -16.83
C LEU A 60 -4.11 5.46 -17.92
N LYS A 61 -4.17 5.85 -19.21
CA LYS A 61 -3.76 4.99 -20.34
C LYS A 61 -2.30 4.54 -20.26
N HIS A 62 -1.48 5.26 -19.51
CA HIS A 62 -0.05 5.00 -19.36
C HIS A 62 0.34 4.61 -17.93
N THR A 63 -0.63 4.22 -17.09
CA THR A 63 -0.42 3.87 -15.67
C THR A 63 -0.34 2.37 -15.46
N ASP A 64 0.69 1.92 -14.73
CA ASP A 64 0.86 0.52 -14.29
C ASP A 64 0.36 0.27 -12.88
N LEU A 65 0.25 1.31 -12.05
CA LEU A 65 -0.20 1.20 -10.67
C LEU A 65 -0.95 2.45 -10.22
N LEU A 66 -2.13 2.23 -9.69
CA LEU A 66 -2.89 3.19 -8.91
C LEU A 66 -2.58 2.99 -7.41
N VAL A 67 -2.39 4.09 -6.69
CA VAL A 67 -2.18 4.09 -5.24
C VAL A 67 -3.13 5.10 -4.62
N GLY A 68 -3.86 4.69 -3.59
CA GLY A 68 -4.75 5.58 -2.84
C GLY A 68 -5.05 5.06 -1.45
N PHE A 69 -5.90 5.77 -0.72
CA PHE A 69 -6.30 5.42 0.64
C PHE A 69 -7.82 5.25 0.73
N ASN A 70 -8.31 4.02 0.88
CA ASN A 70 -9.74 3.68 0.73
C ASN A 70 -10.30 3.96 -0.68
N SER A 71 -9.41 4.10 -1.66
CA SER A 71 -9.68 4.54 -3.03
C SER A 71 -10.48 3.54 -3.85
N LYS A 72 -10.31 2.22 -3.64
CA LYS A 72 -11.11 1.23 -4.37
C LYS A 72 -12.59 1.29 -3.98
N ARG A 73 -12.87 1.61 -2.72
CA ARG A 73 -14.23 1.63 -2.17
C ARG A 73 -14.92 2.97 -2.28
N PHE A 74 -14.18 4.05 -2.46
CA PHE A 74 -14.73 5.40 -2.50
C PHE A 74 -14.36 6.12 -3.79
N ASP A 75 -13.08 6.46 -3.96
CA ASP A 75 -12.61 7.33 -5.04
C ASP A 75 -12.88 6.75 -6.43
N VAL A 76 -12.57 5.47 -6.66
CA VAL A 76 -12.78 4.80 -7.95
C VAL A 76 -14.27 4.80 -8.34
N PRO A 77 -15.21 4.38 -7.47
CA PRO A 77 -16.65 4.53 -7.74
C PRO A 77 -17.11 5.97 -8.02
N VAL A 78 -16.48 6.99 -7.41
CA VAL A 78 -16.77 8.41 -7.70
C VAL A 78 -16.23 8.79 -9.08
N ILE A 79 -15.00 8.41 -9.41
CA ILE A 79 -14.29 8.87 -10.61
C ILE A 79 -14.74 8.13 -11.88
N GLN A 80 -14.93 6.80 -11.78
CA GLN A 80 -15.16 5.93 -12.94
C GLN A 80 -16.32 6.38 -13.85
N PRO A 81 -17.46 6.90 -13.34
CA PRO A 81 -18.54 7.41 -14.19
C PRO A 81 -18.19 8.65 -15.03
N HIS A 82 -17.08 9.33 -14.72
CA HIS A 82 -16.58 10.51 -15.44
C HIS A 82 -15.46 10.18 -16.44
N LEU A 83 -15.21 8.89 -16.69
CA LEU A 83 -14.26 8.39 -17.68
C LEU A 83 -15.01 7.74 -18.85
N GLU A 84 -14.50 7.87 -20.07
CA GLU A 84 -15.17 7.39 -21.28
C GLU A 84 -14.61 6.05 -21.80
N VAL A 85 -13.31 5.84 -21.65
CA VAL A 85 -12.53 4.78 -22.30
C VAL A 85 -11.84 3.88 -21.27
N VAL A 86 -11.26 4.45 -20.22
CA VAL A 86 -10.43 3.69 -19.28
C VAL A 86 -11.26 3.19 -18.10
N ASP A 87 -11.17 1.88 -17.85
CA ASP A 87 -11.68 1.26 -16.62
C ASP A 87 -10.56 1.18 -15.58
N MET A 88 -10.60 2.05 -14.57
CA MET A 88 -9.62 2.08 -13.48
C MET A 88 -9.53 0.76 -12.72
N ARG A 89 -10.60 -0.05 -12.70
CA ARG A 89 -10.63 -1.35 -12.01
C ARG A 89 -9.76 -2.40 -12.70
N THR A 90 -9.39 -2.16 -13.96
CA THR A 90 -8.48 -3.03 -14.73
C THR A 90 -7.01 -2.71 -14.51
N ILE A 91 -6.70 -1.56 -13.92
CA ILE A 91 -5.33 -1.14 -13.60
C ILE A 91 -4.98 -1.72 -12.22
N PRO A 92 -3.78 -2.32 -12.03
CA PRO A 92 -3.32 -2.74 -10.71
C PRO A 92 -3.47 -1.59 -9.70
N HIS A 93 -3.99 -1.91 -8.51
CA HIS A 93 -4.36 -0.88 -7.54
C HIS A 93 -4.00 -1.32 -6.12
N LEU A 94 -3.13 -0.53 -5.49
CA LEU A 94 -2.78 -0.62 -4.08
C LEU A 94 -3.67 0.36 -3.30
N ASP A 95 -4.64 -0.18 -2.57
CA ASP A 95 -5.43 0.58 -1.60
C ASP A 95 -4.81 0.37 -0.22
N ILE A 96 -4.16 1.41 0.32
CA ILE A 96 -3.41 1.33 1.57
C ILE A 96 -4.30 0.87 2.74
N LEU A 97 -5.57 1.29 2.75
CA LEU A 97 -6.47 0.91 3.84
C LEU A 97 -6.89 -0.54 3.75
N GLU A 98 -7.04 -1.08 2.53
CA GLU A 98 -7.32 -2.50 2.31
C GLU A 98 -6.16 -3.37 2.86
N GLU A 99 -4.92 -3.06 2.50
CA GLU A 99 -3.72 -3.77 2.99
C GLU A 99 -3.63 -3.73 4.53
N VAL A 100 -3.92 -2.57 5.13
CA VAL A 100 -3.94 -2.41 6.59
C VAL A 100 -5.03 -3.27 7.22
N VAL A 101 -6.22 -3.33 6.63
CA VAL A 101 -7.33 -4.14 7.13
C VAL A 101 -7.04 -5.63 6.99
N GLU A 102 -6.39 -6.05 5.91
CA GLU A 102 -5.99 -7.44 5.71
C GLU A 102 -5.06 -7.94 6.83
N VAL A 103 -4.08 -7.13 7.23
CA VAL A 103 -3.13 -7.51 8.28
C VAL A 103 -3.71 -7.32 9.70
N LEU A 104 -4.41 -6.20 9.96
CA LEU A 104 -4.86 -5.85 11.33
C LEU A 104 -6.29 -6.27 11.67
N GLY A 105 -7.10 -6.64 10.68
CA GLY A 105 -8.54 -6.91 10.84
C GLY A 105 -9.37 -5.68 11.24
N ARG A 106 -8.81 -4.47 11.14
CA ARG A 106 -9.49 -3.21 11.49
C ARG A 106 -8.98 -2.04 10.67
N ARG A 107 -9.84 -1.03 10.52
CA ARG A 107 -9.51 0.22 9.81
C ARG A 107 -8.65 1.14 10.67
N LEU A 108 -7.77 1.88 10.01
CA LEU A 108 -7.03 3.02 10.56
C LEU A 108 -7.37 4.27 9.73
N LYS A 109 -7.10 5.45 10.29
CA LYS A 109 -7.13 6.71 9.53
C LYS A 109 -5.75 6.92 8.89
N LEU A 110 -5.70 7.54 7.71
CA LEU A 110 -4.46 7.92 7.05
C LEU A 110 -3.54 8.71 7.99
N ASP A 111 -4.09 9.71 8.68
CA ASP A 111 -3.35 10.54 9.64
C ASP A 111 -2.69 9.74 10.77
N ASN A 112 -3.27 8.62 11.20
CA ASN A 112 -2.65 7.75 12.21
C ASN A 112 -1.39 7.06 11.65
N LEU A 113 -1.45 6.58 10.41
CA LEU A 113 -0.30 5.95 9.73
C LEU A 113 0.79 6.98 9.46
N VAL A 114 0.41 8.12 8.88
CA VAL A 114 1.33 9.19 8.50
C VAL A 114 2.07 9.73 9.73
N LYS A 115 1.35 10.07 10.81
CA LYS A 115 1.98 10.58 12.04
C LYS A 115 2.93 9.58 12.67
N ALA A 116 2.52 8.32 12.76
CA ALA A 116 3.35 7.29 13.36
C ALA A 116 4.58 6.94 12.51
N THR A 117 4.45 7.02 11.18
CA THR A 117 5.49 6.59 10.24
C THR A 117 6.46 7.71 9.89
N LEU A 118 5.93 8.87 9.51
CA LEU A 118 6.68 9.99 8.96
C LEU A 118 6.93 11.10 10.01
N GLY A 119 6.21 11.10 11.13
CA GLY A 119 6.22 12.21 12.09
C GLY A 119 5.51 13.48 11.59
N GLU A 120 4.93 13.41 10.39
CA GLU A 120 4.14 14.48 9.77
C GLU A 120 2.65 14.29 10.06
N GLY A 121 1.87 15.35 10.01
CA GLY A 121 0.41 15.28 10.08
C GLY A 121 -0.22 16.25 9.10
N LYS A 122 -1.55 16.24 9.01
CA LYS A 122 -2.28 17.23 8.21
C LYS A 122 -1.85 18.64 8.60
N SER A 123 -1.47 19.43 7.59
CA SER A 123 -0.92 20.78 7.76
C SER A 123 -2.01 21.87 7.95
N GLY A 124 -3.28 21.53 7.69
CA GLY A 124 -4.40 22.47 7.59
C GLY A 124 -5.53 22.32 8.63
N SER A 125 -6.38 23.34 8.68
CA SER A 125 -7.58 23.41 9.54
C SER A 125 -8.56 22.30 9.20
N GLY A 126 -9.23 21.72 10.21
CA GLY A 126 -10.30 20.73 10.06
C GLY A 126 -11.61 21.27 9.45
N LEU A 127 -11.52 22.25 8.54
CA LEU A 127 -12.63 22.63 7.67
C LEU A 127 -12.90 21.46 6.72
N GLU A 128 -14.16 21.06 6.63
CA GLU A 128 -14.58 19.94 5.78
C GLU A 128 -14.49 20.35 4.31
N ALA A 129 -13.96 19.48 3.44
CA ALA A 129 -13.79 19.78 2.02
C ALA A 129 -15.08 20.23 1.33
N LEU A 130 -16.22 19.66 1.76
CA LEU A 130 -17.56 20.06 1.31
C LEU A 130 -17.91 21.51 1.65
N ASP A 131 -17.43 22.04 2.77
CA ASP A 131 -17.67 23.45 3.14
C ASP A 131 -16.83 24.38 2.25
N LEU A 132 -15.58 24.02 1.99
CA LEU A 132 -14.73 24.77 1.05
C LEU A 132 -15.33 24.81 -0.36
N TRP A 133 -15.94 23.72 -0.81
CA TRP A 133 -16.66 23.65 -2.07
C TRP A 133 -17.88 24.58 -2.09
N LYS A 134 -18.75 24.50 -1.06
CA LYS A 134 -19.95 25.35 -0.93
C LYS A 134 -19.61 26.85 -0.91
N ASP A 135 -18.51 27.20 -0.27
CA ASP A 135 -18.03 28.58 -0.19
C ASP A 135 -17.25 29.05 -1.45
N GLY A 136 -17.05 28.16 -2.44
CA GLY A 136 -16.29 28.45 -3.65
C GLY A 136 -14.79 28.67 -3.43
N ARG A 137 -14.24 28.22 -2.30
CA ARG A 137 -12.82 28.39 -1.89
C ARG A 137 -11.90 27.38 -2.58
N MET A 138 -11.92 27.37 -3.91
CA MET A 138 -11.28 26.35 -4.74
C MET A 138 -9.77 26.22 -4.57
N THR A 139 -9.05 27.32 -4.32
CA THR A 139 -7.60 27.27 -4.08
C THR A 139 -7.26 26.49 -2.81
N GLU A 140 -8.08 26.64 -1.77
CA GLU A 140 -7.88 25.96 -0.49
C GLU A 140 -8.30 24.50 -0.57
N LEU A 141 -9.43 24.22 -1.22
CA LEU A 141 -9.88 22.86 -1.52
C LEU A 141 -8.83 22.09 -2.33
N THR A 142 -8.26 22.71 -3.36
CA THR A 142 -7.19 22.09 -4.17
C THR A 142 -5.95 21.81 -3.33
N ARG A 143 -5.53 22.75 -2.47
CA ARG A 143 -4.40 22.53 -1.56
C ARG A 143 -4.66 21.40 -0.57
N TYR A 144 -5.87 21.31 -0.06
CA TYR A 144 -6.27 20.26 0.88
C TYR A 144 -6.18 18.86 0.23
N CYS A 145 -6.80 18.69 -0.95
CA CYS A 145 -6.74 17.44 -1.71
C CYS A 145 -5.28 17.07 -2.07
N ILE A 146 -4.48 18.04 -2.55
CA ILE A 146 -3.06 17.79 -2.86
C ILE A 146 -2.24 17.43 -1.61
N ASP A 147 -2.55 17.95 -0.42
CA ASP A 147 -1.88 17.53 0.82
C ASP A 147 -2.20 16.07 1.15
N ASP A 148 -3.46 15.61 0.99
CA ASP A 148 -3.81 14.21 1.21
C ASP A 148 -3.13 13.27 0.18
N VAL A 149 -3.02 13.68 -1.10
CA VAL A 149 -2.22 12.97 -2.11
C VAL A 149 -0.74 12.91 -1.72
N ARG A 150 -0.18 14.03 -1.25
CA ARG A 150 1.22 14.11 -0.81
C ARG A 150 1.48 13.15 0.35
N LEU A 151 0.64 13.19 1.39
CA LEU A 151 0.75 12.31 2.55
C LEU A 151 0.63 10.83 2.16
N THR A 152 -0.30 10.50 1.26
CA THR A 152 -0.48 9.15 0.73
C THR A 152 0.75 8.71 -0.06
N ARG A 153 1.31 9.58 -0.92
CA ARG A 153 2.53 9.31 -1.69
C ARG A 153 3.72 9.07 -0.77
N ASP A 154 3.91 9.94 0.22
CA ASP A 154 5.05 9.87 1.14
C ASP A 154 4.97 8.61 2.01
N LEU A 155 3.76 8.22 2.42
CA LEU A 155 3.53 6.96 3.12
C LEU A 155 3.84 5.76 2.22
N TYR A 156 3.34 5.75 0.98
CA TYR A 156 3.64 4.70 -0.01
C TYR A 156 5.14 4.55 -0.24
N ALA A 157 5.84 5.67 -0.51
CA ALA A 157 7.28 5.66 -0.76
C ALA A 157 8.06 5.15 0.47
N TYR A 158 7.63 5.50 1.68
CA TYR A 158 8.21 4.95 2.91
C TYR A 158 7.99 3.44 2.99
N GLY A 159 6.76 2.96 2.81
CA GLY A 159 6.43 1.54 2.93
C GLY A 159 7.12 0.69 1.85
N GLU A 160 7.23 1.19 0.62
CA GLU A 160 7.98 0.55 -0.46
C GLU A 160 9.45 0.37 -0.10
N LYS A 161 10.08 1.41 0.48
CA LYS A 161 11.50 1.39 0.86
C LYS A 161 11.78 0.58 2.13
N HIS A 162 10.89 0.65 3.11
CA HIS A 162 11.13 0.12 4.46
C HIS A 162 10.39 -1.20 4.73
N HIS A 163 9.58 -1.67 3.78
CA HIS A 163 8.76 -2.88 3.87
C HIS A 163 7.86 -2.93 5.10
N SER A 164 7.62 -1.77 5.70
CA SER A 164 6.81 -1.59 6.88
C SER A 164 6.34 -0.14 6.99
N VAL A 165 5.20 0.04 7.66
CA VAL A 165 4.71 1.34 8.14
C VAL A 165 4.45 1.26 9.63
N LYS A 166 4.19 2.38 10.29
CA LYS A 166 3.88 2.44 11.72
C LYS A 166 2.47 2.95 11.96
N PHE A 167 1.92 2.60 13.11
CA PHE A 167 0.62 3.11 13.55
C PHE A 167 0.56 3.24 15.08
N VAL A 168 -0.31 4.10 15.58
CA VAL A 168 -0.57 4.22 17.04
C VAL A 168 -1.72 3.29 17.43
N GLY A 169 -1.52 2.53 18.51
CA GLY A 169 -2.48 1.61 19.09
C GLY A 169 -3.77 2.25 19.59
N LYS A 170 -4.71 1.40 20.01
CA LYS A 170 -5.98 1.86 20.61
C LYS A 170 -5.77 2.60 21.94
N ASP A 171 -4.65 2.36 22.61
CA ASP A 171 -4.23 3.07 23.81
C ASP A 171 -3.75 4.50 23.54
N GLY A 172 -3.61 4.89 22.27
CA GLY A 172 -3.22 6.23 21.85
C GLY A 172 -1.74 6.57 22.07
N THR A 173 -0.92 5.65 22.56
CA THR A 173 0.48 5.93 22.91
C THR A 173 1.46 4.89 22.38
N THR A 174 1.08 3.61 22.34
CA THR A 174 1.98 2.57 21.83
C THR A 174 2.07 2.64 20.31
N VAL A 175 3.30 2.76 19.78
CA VAL A 175 3.56 2.71 18.33
C VAL A 175 3.89 1.27 17.94
N TYR A 176 3.17 0.76 16.96
CA TYR A 176 3.35 -0.57 16.39
C TYR A 176 3.90 -0.47 14.97
N THR A 177 4.68 -1.47 14.56
CA THR A 177 5.13 -1.66 13.19
C THR A 177 4.18 -2.62 12.48
N LEU A 178 3.84 -2.31 11.24
CA LEU A 178 3.00 -3.10 10.35
C LEU A 178 3.84 -3.46 9.11
N PRO A 179 4.06 -4.74 8.78
CA PRO A 179 4.77 -5.11 7.56
C PRO A 179 3.89 -4.81 6.35
N VAL A 180 4.50 -4.40 5.25
CA VAL A 180 3.79 -4.14 3.99
C VAL A 180 4.52 -4.78 2.82
N ASN A 181 3.76 -5.24 1.84
CA ASN A 181 4.29 -5.92 0.65
C ASN A 181 4.52 -4.98 -0.54
N TRP A 182 4.55 -3.66 -0.28
CA TRP A 182 4.59 -2.64 -1.32
C TRP A 182 5.93 -2.69 -2.06
N GLY A 183 5.86 -2.78 -3.40
CA GLY A 183 7.03 -2.88 -4.26
C GLY A 183 7.76 -4.23 -4.27
N LEU A 184 7.36 -5.23 -3.46
CA LEU A 184 8.10 -6.50 -3.36
C LEU A 184 8.18 -7.27 -4.69
N LYS A 185 7.16 -7.14 -5.55
CA LYS A 185 7.13 -7.72 -6.90
C LYS A 185 8.27 -7.23 -7.81
N ASN A 186 8.88 -6.10 -7.49
CA ASN A 186 9.98 -5.51 -8.26
C ASN A 186 11.36 -5.90 -7.72
N LEU A 187 11.42 -6.62 -6.58
CA LEU A 187 12.69 -7.05 -5.99
C LEU A 187 13.33 -8.18 -6.79
N THR A 188 14.67 -8.15 -6.83
CA THR A 188 15.50 -9.20 -7.45
C THR A 188 16.18 -10.04 -6.38
N VAL A 189 16.71 -11.20 -6.77
CA VAL A 189 17.41 -12.14 -5.88
C VAL A 189 18.56 -11.44 -5.12
N GLU A 190 19.21 -10.46 -5.72
CA GLU A 190 20.28 -9.65 -5.10
C GLU A 190 19.79 -8.83 -3.90
N THR A 191 18.51 -8.43 -3.89
CA THR A 191 17.90 -7.62 -2.82
C THR A 191 17.20 -8.45 -1.74
N TYR A 192 16.98 -9.75 -1.99
CA TYR A 192 16.32 -10.64 -1.04
C TYR A 192 17.03 -10.78 0.31
N PRO A 193 18.38 -10.78 0.41
CA PRO A 193 19.05 -10.80 1.70
C PRO A 193 18.60 -9.66 2.63
N GLU A 194 18.44 -8.43 2.12
CA GLU A 194 18.00 -7.28 2.92
C GLU A 194 16.56 -7.46 3.41
N LEU A 195 15.67 -7.95 2.56
CA LEU A 195 14.28 -8.27 2.89
C LEU A 195 14.20 -9.33 4.00
N PHE A 196 14.94 -10.42 3.86
CA PHE A 196 14.94 -11.51 4.84
C PHE A 196 15.61 -11.11 6.16
N SER A 197 16.66 -10.28 6.12
CA SER A 197 17.27 -9.71 7.32
C SER A 197 16.30 -8.78 8.05
N HIS A 198 15.52 -7.99 7.31
CA HIS A 198 14.44 -7.19 7.89
C HIS A 198 13.40 -8.09 8.57
N ALA A 199 12.90 -9.13 7.88
CA ALA A 199 11.94 -10.08 8.42
C ALA A 199 12.45 -10.77 9.70
N ALA A 200 13.73 -11.17 9.73
CA ALA A 200 14.37 -11.78 10.88
C ALA A 200 14.48 -10.83 12.08
N ARG A 201 14.89 -9.58 11.83
CA ARG A 201 15.07 -8.56 12.90
C ARG A 201 13.74 -8.19 13.56
N GLU A 202 12.71 -7.99 12.75
CA GLU A 202 11.39 -7.55 13.22
C GLU A 202 10.47 -8.72 13.62
N GLY A 203 10.89 -9.97 13.37
CA GLY A 203 10.13 -11.17 13.70
C GLY A 203 8.90 -11.38 12.82
N TRP A 204 8.96 -11.00 11.54
CA TRP A 204 7.86 -11.18 10.58
C TRP A 204 7.98 -12.49 9.81
N GLN A 205 6.89 -13.26 9.79
CA GLN A 205 6.81 -14.48 9.01
C GLN A 205 6.69 -14.16 7.51
N MET A 206 7.42 -14.95 6.71
CA MET A 206 7.48 -14.82 5.27
C MET A 206 6.79 -16.00 4.59
N ARG A 207 6.12 -15.74 3.47
CA ARG A 207 5.71 -16.75 2.50
C ARG A 207 6.58 -16.59 1.26
N VAL A 208 7.04 -17.71 0.71
CA VAL A 208 7.94 -17.76 -0.45
C VAL A 208 7.60 -18.96 -1.34
N CYS A 209 7.93 -18.90 -2.63
CA CYS A 209 8.01 -20.08 -3.48
C CYS A 209 9.46 -20.58 -3.49
N TYR A 210 9.67 -21.89 -3.31
CA TYR A 210 11.00 -22.49 -3.24
C TYR A 210 11.15 -23.67 -4.20
N GLU A 211 12.20 -23.65 -5.01
CA GLU A 211 12.54 -24.72 -5.94
C GLU A 211 13.36 -25.80 -5.23
N GLU A 212 12.71 -26.90 -4.82
CA GLU A 212 13.44 -28.06 -4.30
C GLU A 212 14.16 -28.80 -5.44
N THR A 213 15.44 -29.11 -5.23
CA THR A 213 16.20 -29.96 -6.15
C THR A 213 16.21 -31.38 -5.62
N ASN A 214 15.58 -32.30 -6.34
CA ASN A 214 15.63 -33.71 -6.02
C ASN A 214 16.66 -34.40 -6.92
N VAL A 215 17.70 -34.97 -6.31
CA VAL A 215 18.83 -35.60 -7.01
C VAL A 215 18.40 -36.76 -7.91
N LEU A 216 17.22 -37.36 -7.65
CA LEU A 216 16.67 -38.48 -8.41
C LEU A 216 15.72 -38.06 -9.54
N PHE A 217 15.10 -36.87 -9.48
CA PHE A 217 14.00 -36.48 -10.38
C PHE A 217 14.19 -35.09 -11.03
N GLY A 218 15.28 -34.37 -10.75
CA GLY A 218 15.53 -33.02 -11.26
C GLY A 218 14.96 -31.92 -10.37
N SER A 219 14.79 -30.71 -10.91
CA SER A 219 14.07 -29.62 -10.25
C SER A 219 12.59 -29.99 -10.12
N GLY A 220 12.08 -30.06 -8.89
CA GLY A 220 10.64 -30.18 -8.65
C GLY A 220 9.91 -28.87 -8.97
N GLU A 221 8.58 -28.92 -9.08
CA GLU A 221 7.81 -27.68 -9.16
C GLU A 221 8.03 -26.83 -7.90
N PRO A 222 8.12 -25.48 -8.02
CA PRO A 222 8.28 -24.61 -6.88
C PRO A 222 7.15 -24.84 -5.87
N GLN A 223 7.53 -25.07 -4.61
CA GLN A 223 6.57 -25.26 -3.53
C GLN A 223 6.46 -23.98 -2.71
N GLU A 224 5.23 -23.63 -2.33
CA GLU A 224 5.00 -22.53 -1.40
C GLU A 224 5.36 -22.92 0.04
N LEU A 225 6.24 -22.13 0.65
CA LEU A 225 6.73 -22.30 2.01
C LEU A 225 6.36 -21.11 2.88
N VAL A 226 5.99 -21.41 4.12
CA VAL A 226 5.83 -20.41 5.20
C VAL A 226 7.02 -20.54 6.14
N LEU A 227 7.77 -19.45 6.31
CA LEU A 227 9.08 -19.40 6.94
C LEU A 227 9.15 -18.38 8.08
N ASP A 228 9.67 -18.81 9.22
CA ASP A 228 10.16 -17.93 10.28
C ASP A 228 11.68 -17.80 10.13
N VAL A 229 12.16 -16.67 9.61
CA VAL A 229 13.57 -16.47 9.23
C VAL A 229 14.43 -16.11 10.44
N TYR A 230 15.41 -16.93 10.79
CA TYR A 230 16.23 -16.70 11.99
C TYR A 230 17.57 -16.04 11.72
N ALA A 231 18.20 -16.37 10.60
CA ALA A 231 19.49 -15.80 10.20
C ALA A 231 19.60 -15.76 8.68
N VAL A 232 20.31 -14.75 8.17
CA VAL A 232 20.64 -14.60 6.76
C VAL A 232 22.16 -14.59 6.65
N GLY A 233 22.69 -15.50 5.83
CA GLY A 233 24.10 -15.62 5.53
C GLY A 233 24.38 -15.37 4.05
N ASP A 234 25.58 -15.73 3.60
CA ASP A 234 25.97 -15.57 2.20
C ASP A 234 25.20 -16.54 1.29
N GLY A 235 24.24 -16.02 0.53
CA GLY A 235 23.40 -16.77 -0.41
C GLY A 235 22.39 -17.75 0.22
N VAL A 236 22.27 -17.78 1.54
CA VAL A 236 21.39 -18.71 2.26
C VAL A 236 20.65 -18.02 3.42
N LEU A 237 19.51 -18.58 3.80
CA LEU A 237 18.83 -18.22 5.04
C LEU A 237 18.54 -19.47 5.88
N GLU A 238 18.64 -19.33 7.20
CA GLU A 238 18.25 -20.34 8.16
C GLU A 238 16.84 -19.99 8.69
N ALA A 239 15.88 -20.89 8.52
CA ALA A 239 14.50 -20.65 8.92
C ALA A 239 13.81 -21.91 9.45
N PHE A 240 12.78 -21.70 10.28
CA PHE A 240 11.78 -22.75 10.53
C PHE A 240 10.72 -22.73 9.43
N SER A 241 10.53 -23.87 8.78
CA SER A 241 9.48 -24.05 7.78
C SER A 241 8.27 -24.68 8.43
N HIS A 242 7.16 -23.94 8.46
CA HIS A 242 5.87 -24.44 8.94
C HIS A 242 5.31 -25.51 8.00
N THR A 243 5.58 -25.40 6.69
CA THR A 243 5.18 -26.38 5.68
C THR A 243 5.82 -27.74 5.91
N HIS A 244 7.11 -27.77 6.29
CA HIS A 244 7.83 -29.01 6.56
C HIS A 244 7.88 -29.38 8.05
N ASN A 245 7.34 -28.52 8.92
CA ASN A 245 7.45 -28.60 10.38
C ASN A 245 8.88 -28.88 10.87
N THR A 246 9.86 -28.20 10.28
CA THR A 246 11.27 -28.41 10.60
C THR A 246 12.13 -27.20 10.27
N ARG A 247 13.29 -27.15 10.91
CA ARG A 247 14.30 -26.14 10.67
C ARG A 247 15.24 -26.57 9.55
N LYS A 248 15.46 -25.68 8.58
CA LYS A 248 16.30 -25.93 7.40
C LYS A 248 17.08 -24.68 7.00
N ILE A 249 18.08 -24.90 6.16
CA ILE A 249 18.79 -23.86 5.42
C ILE A 249 18.22 -23.84 4.00
N PHE A 250 17.86 -22.66 3.52
CA PHE A 250 17.30 -22.44 2.19
C PHE A 250 18.28 -21.61 1.36
N ALA A 251 18.52 -22.03 0.11
CA ALA A 251 19.32 -21.25 -0.83
C ALA A 251 18.48 -20.08 -1.36
N ILE A 252 18.92 -18.84 -1.10
CA ILE A 252 18.22 -17.62 -1.55
C ILE A 252 18.01 -17.60 -3.07
N PRO A 253 18.97 -18.03 -3.92
CA PRO A 253 18.75 -18.08 -5.37
C PRO A 253 17.63 -19.02 -5.85
N LYS A 254 17.11 -19.90 -4.98
CA LYS A 254 16.00 -20.80 -5.29
C LYS A 254 14.66 -20.30 -4.76
N ILE A 255 14.65 -19.11 -4.16
CA ILE A 255 13.44 -18.46 -3.65
C ILE A 255 12.89 -17.52 -4.72
N SER A 256 11.57 -17.48 -4.85
CA SER A 256 10.84 -16.48 -5.61
C SER A 256 9.59 -16.02 -4.85
N HIS A 257 9.02 -14.89 -5.27
CA HIS A 257 7.76 -14.33 -4.76
C HIS A 257 7.70 -14.14 -3.22
N PRO A 258 8.75 -13.60 -2.57
CA PRO A 258 8.71 -13.39 -1.12
C PRO A 258 7.68 -12.32 -0.76
N HIS A 259 6.90 -12.59 0.29
CA HIS A 259 5.97 -11.62 0.88
C HIS A 259 5.73 -11.90 2.37
N PHE A 260 5.41 -10.85 3.13
CA PHE A 260 5.03 -10.95 4.53
C PHE A 260 3.62 -11.51 4.68
N THR A 261 3.42 -12.38 5.66
CA THR A 261 2.10 -12.94 5.98
C THR A 261 1.29 -12.06 6.94
N GLY A 262 1.91 -11.01 7.50
CA GLY A 262 1.34 -10.21 8.58
C GLY A 262 1.43 -10.86 9.97
N GLN A 263 1.91 -12.11 10.07
CA GLN A 263 2.07 -12.78 11.36
C GLN A 263 3.46 -12.52 11.96
N GLN A 264 3.50 -12.24 13.26
CA GLN A 264 4.75 -12.20 14.02
C GLN A 264 5.06 -13.55 14.65
N TYR A 265 6.35 -13.89 14.70
CA TYR A 265 6.86 -15.00 15.51
C TYR A 265 7.91 -14.49 16.50
N LYS A 266 8.12 -15.26 17.57
CA LYS A 266 9.17 -14.96 18.54
C LYS A 266 10.51 -15.47 18.03
N VAL A 267 11.41 -14.55 17.66
CA VAL A 267 12.80 -14.89 17.33
C VAL A 267 13.45 -15.60 18.52
N PRO A 268 13.96 -16.83 18.35
CA PRO A 268 14.59 -17.57 19.44
C PRO A 268 15.80 -16.82 20.01
N GLY A 269 16.00 -16.90 21.33
CA GLY A 269 16.96 -16.06 22.05
C GLY A 269 18.42 -16.20 21.61
N ASN A 270 18.80 -17.35 21.05
CA ASN A 270 20.12 -17.60 20.48
C ASN A 270 20.38 -16.84 19.16
N TYR A 271 19.35 -16.33 18.49
CA TYR A 271 19.45 -15.51 17.27
C TYR A 271 19.40 -14.01 17.53
N LYS A 272 19.00 -13.59 18.74
CA LYS A 272 18.92 -12.17 19.12
C LYS A 272 20.28 -11.45 19.25
N ARG A 273 21.41 -12.16 19.11
CA ARG A 273 22.78 -11.63 19.37
C ARG A 273 23.73 -11.65 18.17
N GLN A 274 23.29 -12.09 16.99
CA GLN A 274 24.12 -12.09 15.78
C GLN A 274 23.51 -11.19 14.70
N ILE A 275 23.31 -9.91 15.03
CA ILE A 275 23.04 -8.83 14.07
C ILE A 275 23.76 -7.59 14.60
#